data_AF-A0A117L5L2-F1
#
_entry.id   AF-A0A117L5L2-F1
#
_cell.length_a   1.000
_cell.length_b   1.000
_cell.length_c   1.000
_cell.angle_alpha   90.00
_cell.angle_beta   90.00
_cell.angle_gamma   90.00
#
_symmetry.space_group_name_H-M   'P 1'
#
loop_
_entity.id
_entity.type
_entity.pdbx_description
1 polymer ?
#
loop_
_entity_poly.entity_id
_entity_poly.type
_entity_poly.pdbx_seq_one_letter_code
_entity_poly.pdbx_strand_id
1 'polypeptide(L)'
;MYKTPLPNVTINQTEGVYHVNQSYHVSFYERYFQNPLGSSVEGSIYLYILFGVLVALLAYVAVRFYLDLRAARERKKLKEMVEKFDKKLEEEGINFLGDPNEIVIKLYKNAVIWLRLLGIPYRESWTHWEHAERVKYKHEAYVNLAKLFEKAKYAPEKVTMDDARKAYDLYTRIKGDVNEV
;
A
#
# COMPACT_ATOMS: atom_id res chain seq x y z
N MET A 1 -38.75 25.68 -45.87
CA MET A 1 -40.21 25.89 -45.90
C MET A 1 -40.88 24.56 -46.18
N TYR A 2 -41.43 23.89 -45.16
CA TYR A 2 -42.23 22.68 -45.34
C TYR A 2 -43.68 23.00 -44.96
N LYS A 3 -44.60 22.83 -45.93
CA LYS A 3 -46.04 22.99 -45.73
C LYS A 3 -46.56 21.78 -44.97
N THR A 4 -47.13 22.00 -43.80
CA THR A 4 -47.97 21.03 -43.10
C THR A 4 -49.29 20.87 -43.85
N PRO A 5 -49.77 19.64 -44.12
CA PRO A 5 -51.13 19.44 -44.58
C PRO A 5 -52.09 19.75 -43.42
N LEU A 6 -52.99 20.72 -43.63
CA LEU A 6 -54.11 20.97 -42.71
C LEU A 6 -55.07 19.77 -42.75
N PRO A 7 -55.57 19.30 -41.61
CA PRO A 7 -56.57 18.24 -41.60
C PRO A 7 -57.86 18.74 -42.27
N ASN A 8 -58.43 17.90 -43.13
CA ASN A 8 -59.73 18.14 -43.75
C ASN A 8 -60.81 18.02 -42.67
N VAL A 9 -61.31 19.16 -42.19
CA VAL A 9 -62.37 19.21 -41.19
C VAL A 9 -63.70 19.29 -41.93
N THR A 10 -64.39 18.15 -42.07
CA THR A 10 -65.79 18.12 -42.47
C THR A 10 -66.66 18.39 -41.25
N ILE A 11 -67.23 19.59 -41.18
CA ILE A 11 -68.17 19.99 -40.11
C ILE A 11 -69.58 19.64 -40.59
N ASN A 12 -70.13 18.54 -40.10
CA ASN A 12 -71.58 18.31 -40.13
C ASN A 12 -72.17 18.83 -38.83
N GLN A 13 -73.09 19.79 -38.96
CA GLN A 13 -73.68 20.52 -37.86
C GLN A 13 -75.02 19.89 -37.49
N THR A 14 -75.02 18.97 -36.52
CA THR A 14 -76.22 18.57 -35.76
C THR A 14 -75.80 18.22 -34.34
N GLU A 15 -76.23 19.07 -33.42
CA GLU A 15 -76.57 18.83 -32.02
C GLU A 15 -75.75 17.81 -31.20
N GLY A 16 -75.09 18.33 -30.15
CA GLY A 16 -75.02 17.62 -28.88
C GLY A 16 -73.77 16.77 -28.63
N VAL A 17 -73.04 17.19 -27.58
CA VAL A 17 -72.04 16.41 -26.83
C VAL A 17 -70.67 16.24 -27.49
N TYR A 18 -69.74 17.09 -27.07
CA TYR A 18 -68.31 16.93 -27.32
C TYR A 18 -67.73 15.89 -26.34
N HIS A 19 -67.52 14.65 -26.80
CA HIS A 19 -66.54 13.77 -26.18
C HIS A 19 -65.23 13.89 -26.97
N VAL A 20 -64.33 14.76 -26.51
CA VAL A 20 -62.94 14.75 -26.96
C VAL A 20 -62.25 13.55 -26.32
N ASN A 21 -62.39 12.38 -26.93
CA ASN A 21 -61.64 11.20 -26.52
C ASN A 21 -60.25 11.24 -27.18
N GLN A 22 -59.44 12.22 -26.79
CA GLN A 22 -58.02 12.22 -27.13
C GLN A 22 -57.27 11.45 -26.05
N SER A 23 -57.07 10.16 -26.28
CA SER A 23 -55.98 9.44 -25.64
C SER A 23 -54.67 10.02 -26.18
N TYR A 24 -54.03 10.87 -25.37
CA TYR A 24 -52.68 11.34 -25.65
C TYR A 24 -51.72 10.16 -25.42
N HIS A 25 -51.42 9.40 -26.48
CA HIS A 25 -50.24 8.55 -26.46
C HIS A 25 -49.01 9.46 -26.45
N VAL A 26 -48.42 9.66 -25.27
CA VAL A 26 -47.15 10.37 -25.09
C VAL A 26 -46.01 9.48 -25.59
N SER A 27 -45.90 9.32 -26.91
CA SER A 27 -44.85 8.52 -27.57
C SER A 27 -43.51 9.26 -27.68
N PHE A 28 -43.42 10.49 -27.16
CA PHE A 28 -42.20 11.31 -27.25
C PHE A 28 -41.08 10.84 -26.33
N TYR A 29 -41.40 10.21 -25.19
CA TYR A 29 -40.36 9.67 -24.29
C TYR A 29 -39.86 8.29 -24.73
N GLU A 30 -40.70 7.45 -25.37
CA GLU A 30 -40.29 6.10 -25.81
C GLU A 30 -39.17 6.12 -26.86
N ARG A 31 -39.10 7.15 -27.70
CA ARG A 31 -38.07 7.24 -28.75
C ARG A 31 -36.66 7.54 -28.22
N TYR A 32 -36.53 8.19 -27.05
CA TYR A 32 -35.23 8.48 -26.46
C TYR A 32 -34.65 7.31 -25.63
N PHE A 33 -35.49 6.34 -25.27
CA PHE A 33 -35.09 5.11 -24.60
C PHE A 33 -35.00 3.89 -25.54
N GLN A 34 -35.25 4.06 -26.83
CA GLN A 34 -34.89 3.05 -27.82
C GLN A 34 -33.37 3.06 -27.97
N ASN A 35 -32.72 2.02 -27.43
CA ASN A 35 -31.31 1.74 -27.58
C ASN A 35 -30.88 1.97 -29.05
N PRO A 36 -29.99 2.94 -29.36
CA PRO A 36 -29.57 3.21 -30.74
C PRO A 36 -28.69 2.10 -31.34
N LEU A 37 -28.36 1.07 -30.54
CA LEU A 37 -27.77 -0.16 -31.02
C LEU A 37 -28.85 -1.24 -31.08
N GLY A 38 -29.32 -1.53 -32.30
CA GLY A 38 -30.07 -2.75 -32.57
C GLY A 38 -29.33 -3.97 -32.00
N SER A 39 -30.11 -4.91 -31.48
CA SER A 39 -29.68 -6.15 -30.84
C SER A 39 -28.89 -7.06 -31.80
N SER A 40 -27.64 -6.70 -32.11
CA SER A 40 -26.66 -7.63 -32.64
C SER A 40 -26.03 -8.34 -31.44
N VAL A 41 -26.38 -9.61 -31.25
CA VAL A 41 -25.89 -10.45 -30.14
C VAL A 41 -24.36 -10.53 -30.13
N GLU A 42 -23.73 -10.37 -31.30
CA GLU A 42 -22.27 -10.42 -31.44
C GLU A 42 -21.59 -9.16 -30.88
N GLY A 43 -22.13 -7.95 -31.13
CA GLY A 43 -21.54 -6.71 -30.66
C GLY A 43 -21.57 -6.54 -29.14
N SER A 44 -22.63 -7.06 -28.49
CA SER A 44 -22.73 -7.05 -27.03
C SER A 44 -21.69 -7.96 -26.37
N ILE A 45 -21.40 -9.13 -26.96
CA ILE A 45 -20.37 -10.06 -26.45
C ILE A 45 -18.98 -9.39 -26.44
N TYR A 46 -18.59 -8.70 -27.51
CA TYR A 46 -17.29 -8.00 -27.54
C TYR A 46 -17.21 -6.87 -26.51
N LEU A 47 -18.30 -6.14 -26.27
CA LEU A 47 -18.37 -5.12 -25.23
C LEU A 47 -18.24 -5.72 -23.82
N TYR A 48 -18.87 -6.86 -23.54
CA TYR A 48 -18.73 -7.55 -22.26
C TYR A 48 -17.31 -8.10 -22.06
N ILE A 49 -16.68 -8.64 -23.11
CA ILE A 49 -15.28 -9.08 -23.05
C ILE A 49 -14.36 -7.89 -22.80
N LEU A 50 -14.52 -6.79 -23.52
CA LEU A 50 -13.75 -5.56 -23.33
C LEU A 50 -13.91 -5.03 -21.90
N PHE A 51 -15.15 -4.98 -21.40
CA PHE A 51 -15.43 -4.56 -20.03
C PHE A 51 -14.82 -5.51 -19.01
N GLY A 52 -14.88 -6.83 -19.23
CA GLY A 52 -14.24 -7.83 -18.38
C GLY A 52 -12.72 -7.67 -18.31
N VAL A 53 -12.06 -7.44 -19.44
CA VAL A 53 -10.61 -7.16 -19.50
C VAL A 53 -10.28 -5.86 -18.78
N LEU A 54 -11.07 -4.80 -18.99
CA LEU A 54 -10.89 -3.52 -18.31
C LEU A 54 -11.00 -3.68 -16.79
N VAL A 55 -12.04 -4.37 -16.31
CA VAL A 55 -12.24 -4.65 -14.88
C VAL A 55 -11.08 -5.48 -14.32
N ALA A 56 -10.61 -6.50 -15.05
CA ALA A 56 -9.48 -7.31 -14.63
C ALA A 56 -8.17 -6.50 -14.51
N LEU A 57 -7.91 -5.60 -15.47
CA LEU A 57 -6.76 -4.69 -15.42
C LEU A 57 -6.86 -3.71 -14.25
N LEU A 58 -8.02 -3.10 -14.04
CA LEU A 58 -8.25 -2.21 -12.90
C LEU A 58 -8.09 -2.93 -11.56
N ALA A 59 -8.63 -4.16 -11.44
CA ALA A 59 -8.45 -4.98 -10.25
C ALA A 59 -6.97 -5.31 -10.00
N TYR A 60 -6.23 -5.68 -11.04
CA TYR A 60 -4.79 -5.94 -10.94
C TYR A 60 -4.01 -4.71 -10.46
N VAL A 61 -4.26 -3.54 -11.06
CA VAL A 61 -3.62 -2.27 -10.66
C VAL A 61 -4.00 -1.92 -9.22
N ALA A 62 -5.26 -2.06 -8.85
CA ALA A 62 -5.74 -1.78 -7.49
C ALA A 62 -5.04 -2.68 -6.44
N VAL A 63 -4.87 -3.97 -6.72
CA VAL A 63 -4.17 -4.90 -5.82
C VAL A 63 -2.68 -4.53 -5.69
N ARG A 64 -2.00 -4.23 -6.80
CA ARG A 64 -0.58 -3.82 -6.77
C ARG A 64 -0.40 -2.53 -5.98
N PHE A 65 -1.23 -1.53 -6.26
CA PHE A 65 -1.22 -0.25 -5.55
C PHE A 65 -1.50 -0.43 -4.05
N TYR A 66 -2.43 -1.30 -3.67
CA TYR A 66 -2.72 -1.61 -2.27
C TYR A 66 -1.51 -2.22 -1.54
N LEU A 67 -0.83 -3.18 -2.18
CA LEU A 67 0.38 -3.80 -1.61
C LEU A 67 1.51 -2.78 -1.45
N ASP A 68 1.72 -1.92 -2.46
CA ASP A 68 2.74 -0.87 -2.42
C ASP A 68 2.47 0.15 -1.32
N LEU A 69 1.21 0.59 -1.15
CA LEU A 69 0.81 1.47 -0.05
C LEU A 69 1.05 0.84 1.32
N ARG A 70 0.75 -0.45 1.48
CA ARG A 70 0.98 -1.17 2.73
C ARG A 70 2.49 -1.22 3.06
N ALA A 71 3.31 -1.56 2.07
CA ALA A 71 4.76 -1.59 2.21
C ALA A 71 5.33 -0.20 2.54
N ALA A 72 4.84 0.86 1.89
CA ALA A 72 5.27 2.23 2.15
C ALA A 72 4.95 2.68 3.59
N ARG A 73 3.76 2.36 4.10
CA ARG A 73 3.38 2.65 5.49
C ARG A 73 4.27 1.92 6.49
N GLU A 74 4.58 0.66 6.22
CA GLU A 74 5.46 -0.13 7.08
C GLU A 74 6.89 0.43 7.10
N ARG A 75 7.46 0.76 5.92
CA ARG A 75 8.76 1.41 5.82
C ARG A 75 8.79 2.74 6.56
N LYS A 76 7.74 3.55 6.48
CA LYS A 76 7.64 4.81 7.23
C LYS A 76 7.69 4.59 8.75
N LYS A 77 6.93 3.61 9.26
CA LYS A 77 6.96 3.27 10.70
C LYS A 77 8.34 2.78 11.15
N LEU A 78 8.98 1.93 10.37
CA LEU A 78 10.33 1.43 10.67
C LEU A 78 11.35 2.58 10.68
N LYS A 79 11.26 3.50 9.71
CA LYS A 79 12.09 4.70 9.64
C LYS A 79 11.90 5.59 10.86
N GLU A 80 10.66 5.89 11.22
CA GLU A 80 10.34 6.68 12.41
C GLU A 80 10.86 6.02 13.71
N MET A 81 10.83 4.69 13.81
CA MET A 81 11.38 3.98 14.97
C MET A 81 12.90 4.14 15.07
N VAL A 82 13.61 3.97 13.96
CA VAL A 82 15.07 4.13 13.91
C VAL A 82 15.45 5.59 14.21
N GLU A 83 14.81 6.56 13.56
CA GLU A 83 15.09 7.99 13.78
C GLU A 83 14.83 8.41 15.24
N LYS A 84 13.74 7.95 15.85
CA LYS A 84 13.45 8.23 17.27
C LYS A 84 14.48 7.61 18.19
N PHE A 85 14.91 6.38 17.88
CA PHE A 85 15.95 5.70 18.65
C PHE A 85 17.29 6.45 18.56
N ASP A 86 17.69 6.82 17.34
CA ASP A 86 18.93 7.53 17.09
C ASP A 86 18.95 8.92 17.73
N LYS A 87 17.84 9.66 17.63
CA LYS A 87 17.70 10.96 18.28
C LYS A 87 17.91 10.85 19.79
N LYS A 88 17.30 9.85 20.43
CA LYS A 88 17.51 9.61 21.88
C LYS A 88 18.95 9.20 22.19
N LEU A 89 19.59 8.45 21.29
CA LEU A 89 20.98 8.04 21.41
C LEU A 89 21.95 9.21 21.31
N GLU A 90 21.65 10.21 20.48
CA GLU A 90 22.39 11.46 20.39
C GLU A 90 22.16 12.36 21.62
N GLU A 91 20.91 12.45 22.11
CA GLU A 91 20.54 13.32 23.23
C GLU A 91 21.02 12.78 24.60
N GLU A 92 20.84 11.49 24.86
CA GLU A 92 21.03 10.89 26.18
C GLU A 92 22.25 9.92 26.24
N GLY A 93 22.92 9.70 25.10
CA GLY A 93 24.06 8.78 24.99
C GLY A 93 23.65 7.30 25.13
N ILE A 94 24.58 6.41 25.46
CA ILE A 94 24.23 4.98 25.67
C ILE A 94 23.57 4.70 27.04
N ASN A 95 23.59 5.67 27.96
CA ASN A 95 23.19 5.45 29.36
C ASN A 95 21.67 5.33 29.55
N PHE A 96 20.85 5.94 28.69
CA PHE A 96 19.38 5.79 28.77
C PHE A 96 18.89 4.40 28.37
N LEU A 97 19.74 3.61 27.71
CA LEU A 97 19.40 2.28 27.24
C LEU A 97 19.40 1.23 28.37
N GLY A 98 19.78 1.61 29.60
CA GLY A 98 19.67 0.78 30.80
C GLY A 98 20.95 -0.02 31.09
N ASP A 99 20.77 -1.24 31.57
CA ASP A 99 21.88 -2.14 31.91
C ASP A 99 22.64 -2.59 30.65
N PRO A 100 23.95 -2.91 30.76
CA PRO A 100 24.79 -3.22 29.60
C PRO A 100 24.23 -4.28 28.63
N ASN A 101 23.58 -5.32 29.14
CA ASN A 101 22.90 -6.33 28.32
C ASN A 101 21.71 -5.74 27.54
N GLU A 102 20.91 -4.87 28.16
CA GLU A 102 19.81 -4.19 27.46
C GLU A 102 20.31 -3.27 26.36
N ILE A 103 21.41 -2.56 26.60
CA ILE A 103 22.04 -1.68 25.61
C ILE A 103 22.36 -2.49 24.35
N VAL A 104 23.08 -3.61 24.50
CA VAL A 104 23.46 -4.49 23.39
C VAL A 104 22.22 -5.02 22.65
N ILE A 105 21.20 -5.47 23.39
CA ILE A 105 19.96 -6.00 22.80
C ILE A 105 19.23 -4.94 21.99
N LYS A 106 19.09 -3.72 22.52
CA LYS A 106 18.39 -2.61 21.85
C LYS A 106 19.13 -2.17 20.59
N LEU A 107 20.46 -2.04 20.66
CA LEU A 107 21.30 -1.71 19.50
C LEU A 107 21.22 -2.76 18.39
N TYR A 108 21.30 -4.05 18.73
CA TYR A 108 21.15 -5.13 17.76
C TYR A 108 19.77 -5.10 17.08
N LYS A 109 18.69 -4.96 17.85
CA LYS A 109 17.33 -4.87 17.29
C LYS A 109 17.19 -3.68 16.34
N ASN A 110 17.74 -2.53 16.70
CA ASN A 110 17.68 -1.36 15.84
C ASN A 110 18.52 -1.52 14.57
N ALA A 111 19.68 -2.19 14.65
CA ALA A 111 20.46 -2.58 13.47
C ALA A 111 19.67 -3.48 12.51
N VAL A 112 18.92 -4.46 13.03
CA VAL A 112 18.05 -5.32 12.20
C VAL A 112 16.99 -4.50 11.48
N ILE A 113 16.35 -3.54 12.18
CA ILE A 113 15.35 -2.65 11.57
C ILE A 113 15.99 -1.78 10.48
N TRP A 114 17.18 -1.23 10.73
CA TRP A 114 17.94 -0.46 9.75
C TRP A 114 18.24 -1.28 8.49
N LEU A 115 18.75 -2.51 8.63
CA LEU A 115 19.01 -3.39 7.48
C LEU A 115 17.73 -3.71 6.70
N ARG A 116 16.60 -3.88 7.40
CA ARG A 116 15.30 -4.06 6.77
C ARG A 116 14.87 -2.84 5.95
N LEU A 117 15.19 -1.63 6.40
CA LEU A 117 14.96 -0.40 5.63
C LEU A 117 15.78 -0.34 4.35
N LEU A 118 17.03 -0.85 4.38
CA LEU A 118 17.90 -1.01 3.22
C LEU A 118 17.45 -2.13 2.27
N GLY A 119 16.37 -2.84 2.57
CA GLY A 119 15.82 -3.91 1.74
C GLY A 119 16.41 -5.29 2.00
N ILE A 120 17.22 -5.45 3.06
CA ILE A 120 17.72 -6.75 3.48
C ILE A 120 16.57 -7.50 4.18
N PRO A 121 16.24 -8.72 3.75
CA PRO A 121 15.09 -9.43 4.29
C PRO A 121 15.32 -9.85 5.75
N TYR A 122 14.24 -9.83 6.54
CA TYR A 122 14.19 -10.36 7.90
C TYR A 122 12.95 -11.26 8.04
N ARG A 123 13.08 -12.36 8.79
CA ARG A 123 11.96 -13.22 9.18
C ARG A 123 12.04 -13.49 10.68
N GLU A 124 10.90 -13.44 11.36
CA GLU A 124 10.83 -13.69 12.80
C GLU A 124 11.23 -15.12 13.18
N SER A 125 11.06 -16.09 12.27
CA SER A 125 11.47 -17.48 12.48
C SER A 125 12.98 -17.69 12.36
N TRP A 126 13.74 -16.70 11.89
CA TRP A 126 15.19 -16.81 11.78
C TRP A 126 15.88 -16.52 13.11
N THR A 127 16.90 -17.33 13.39
CA THR A 127 17.87 -17.04 14.44
C THR A 127 18.74 -15.83 14.06
N HIS A 128 19.40 -15.22 15.05
CA HIS A 128 20.33 -14.11 14.79
C HIS A 128 21.49 -14.53 13.87
N TRP A 129 21.91 -15.80 13.91
CA TRP A 129 22.90 -16.36 13.01
C TRP A 129 22.40 -16.55 11.58
N GLU A 130 21.21 -17.12 11.40
CA GLU A 130 20.61 -17.27 10.08
C GLU A 130 20.40 -15.92 9.40
N HIS A 131 20.02 -14.89 10.16
CA HIS A 131 19.96 -13.54 9.62
C HIS A 131 21.36 -13.02 9.25
N ALA A 132 22.36 -13.21 10.12
CA ALA A 132 23.73 -12.78 9.87
C ALA A 132 24.38 -13.41 8.62
N GLU A 133 24.11 -14.68 8.33
CA GLU A 133 24.54 -15.36 7.10
C GLU A 133 24.03 -14.69 5.83
N ARG A 134 22.85 -14.05 5.90
CA ARG A 134 22.19 -13.40 4.76
C ARG A 134 22.58 -11.93 4.60
N VAL A 135 23.05 -11.29 5.68
CA VAL A 135 23.47 -9.88 5.68
C VAL A 135 24.85 -9.77 5.01
N LYS A 136 24.89 -9.26 3.77
CA LYS A 136 26.16 -8.95 3.08
C LYS A 136 26.67 -7.54 3.38
N TYR A 137 25.75 -6.60 3.62
CA TYR A 137 26.09 -5.21 3.91
C TYR A 137 26.79 -5.10 5.26
N LYS A 138 28.02 -4.57 5.26
CA LYS A 138 28.87 -4.42 6.47
C LYS A 138 28.89 -5.69 7.33
N HIS A 139 28.98 -6.84 6.65
CA HIS A 139 28.78 -8.17 7.21
C HIS A 139 29.58 -8.41 8.50
N GLU A 140 30.87 -8.08 8.51
CA GLU A 140 31.73 -8.30 9.68
C GLU A 140 31.24 -7.53 10.91
N ALA A 141 30.86 -6.26 10.74
CA ALA A 141 30.35 -5.44 11.84
C ALA A 141 29.02 -6.02 12.36
N TYR A 142 28.14 -6.45 11.46
CA TYR A 142 26.87 -7.07 11.82
C TYR A 142 27.04 -8.41 12.55
N VAL A 143 27.94 -9.27 12.08
CA VAL A 143 28.27 -10.55 12.72
C VAL A 143 28.84 -10.34 14.12
N ASN A 144 29.74 -9.37 14.29
CA ASN A 144 30.29 -9.06 15.61
C ASN A 144 29.24 -8.49 16.56
N LEU A 145 28.30 -7.69 16.04
CA LEU A 145 27.16 -7.22 16.84
C LEU A 145 26.22 -8.38 17.22
N ALA A 146 25.98 -9.34 16.31
CA ALA A 146 25.19 -10.54 16.57
C ALA A 146 25.83 -11.43 17.66
N LYS A 147 27.16 -11.53 17.70
CA LYS A 147 27.89 -12.23 18.78
C LYS A 147 27.65 -11.59 20.14
N LEU A 148 27.73 -10.25 20.22
CA LEU A 148 27.45 -9.53 21.46
C LEU A 148 25.98 -9.69 21.86
N PHE A 149 25.06 -9.64 20.91
CA PHE A 149 23.64 -9.90 21.14
C PHE A 149 23.39 -11.29 21.72
N GLU A 150 24.03 -12.33 21.16
CA GLU A 150 23.93 -13.68 21.70
C GLU A 150 24.40 -13.74 23.15
N LYS A 151 25.59 -13.18 23.43
CA LYS A 151 26.13 -13.09 24.78
C LYS A 151 25.13 -12.40 25.72
N ALA A 152 24.52 -11.29 25.30
CA ALA A 152 23.53 -10.55 26.09
C ALA A 152 22.21 -11.29 26.30
N LYS A 153 21.82 -12.15 25.36
CA LYS A 153 20.59 -12.93 25.44
C LYS A 153 20.74 -14.16 26.35
N TYR A 154 21.87 -14.84 26.31
CA TYR A 154 22.07 -16.12 26.99
C TYR A 154 22.94 -16.07 28.25
N ALA A 155 23.75 -15.02 28.41
CA ALA A 155 24.60 -14.80 29.59
C ALA A 155 24.63 -13.30 29.97
N PRO A 156 23.46 -12.70 30.31
CA PRO A 156 23.35 -11.27 30.60
C PRO A 156 24.30 -10.81 31.72
N GLU A 157 24.55 -11.65 32.72
CA GLU A 157 25.45 -11.38 33.85
C GLU A 157 26.93 -11.25 33.44
N LYS A 158 27.30 -11.73 32.24
CA LYS A 158 28.65 -11.64 31.70
C LYS A 158 28.83 -10.44 30.77
N VAL A 159 27.78 -9.67 30.51
CA VAL A 159 27.84 -8.48 29.67
C VAL A 159 28.33 -7.30 30.49
N THR A 160 29.41 -6.68 30.01
CA THR A 160 30.03 -5.53 30.65
C THR A 160 29.69 -4.25 29.91
N MET A 161 29.93 -3.09 30.54
CA MET A 161 29.76 -1.80 29.87
C MET A 161 30.73 -1.62 28.68
N ASP A 162 31.85 -2.32 28.66
CA ASP A 162 32.77 -2.35 27.51
C ASP A 162 32.13 -3.07 26.31
N ASP A 163 31.43 -4.19 26.55
CA ASP A 163 30.65 -4.87 25.50
C ASP A 163 29.56 -3.96 24.93
N ALA A 164 28.90 -3.17 25.79
CA ALA A 164 27.89 -2.20 25.38
C ALA A 164 28.46 -1.08 24.50
N ARG A 165 29.65 -0.55 24.85
CA ARG A 165 30.36 0.44 24.02
C ARG A 165 30.78 -0.15 22.67
N LYS A 166 31.33 -1.36 22.66
CA LYS A 166 31.64 -2.08 21.42
C LYS A 166 30.41 -2.28 20.54
N ALA A 167 29.27 -2.65 21.14
CA ALA A 167 28.01 -2.78 20.40
C ALA A 167 27.56 -1.45 19.79
N TYR A 168 27.75 -0.33 20.49
CA TYR A 168 27.45 1.00 19.99
C TYR A 168 28.34 1.36 18.78
N ASP A 169 29.64 1.12 18.88
CA ASP A 169 30.56 1.39 17.76
C ASP A 169 30.23 0.54 16.53
N LEU A 170 29.90 -0.74 16.74
CA LEU A 170 29.46 -1.64 15.67
C LEU A 170 28.14 -1.18 15.05
N TYR A 171 27.17 -0.78 15.88
CA TYR A 171 25.89 -0.22 15.42
C TYR A 171 26.10 1.02 14.55
N THR A 172 26.90 1.97 15.02
CA THR A 172 27.23 3.20 14.28
C THR A 172 27.93 2.87 12.96
N ARG A 173 28.86 1.91 12.97
CA ARG A 173 29.51 1.43 11.74
C ARG A 173 28.51 0.84 10.76
N ILE A 174 27.60 -0.01 11.22
CA ILE A 174 26.54 -0.61 10.39
C ILE A 174 25.65 0.48 9.80
N LYS A 175 25.25 1.47 10.59
CA LYS A 175 24.44 2.60 10.12
C LYS A 175 25.17 3.40 9.03
N GLY A 176 26.46 3.67 9.23
CA GLY A 176 27.28 4.48 8.33
C GLY A 176 26.87 5.95 8.32
N ASP A 177 27.59 6.75 7.55
CA ASP A 177 27.15 8.10 7.23
C ASP A 177 25.89 8.02 6.36
N VAL A 178 24.90 8.85 6.70
CA VAL A 178 23.54 8.88 6.13
C VAL A 178 23.51 9.11 4.60
N ASN A 179 24.66 9.34 3.97
CA ASN A 179 24.83 9.69 2.56
C ASN A 179 25.12 8.50 1.62
N GLU A 180 25.15 7.24 2.09
CA GLU A 180 25.38 6.06 1.23
C GLU A 180 24.10 5.44 0.62
N VAL A 181 22.92 6.09 0.75
CA VAL A 181 21.63 5.52 0.31
C VAL A 181 20.86 6.40 -0.66
#